data_AF-A0A2M7PAW1-F1
#
_entry.id   AF-A0A2M7PAW1-F1
#
_cell.length_a   1.000
_cell.length_b   1.000
_cell.length_c   1.000
_cell.angle_alpha   90.00
_cell.angle_beta   90.00
_cell.angle_gamma   90.00
#
_symmetry.space_group_name_H-M   'P 1'
#
loop_
_entity.id
_entity.type
_entity.pdbx_description
1 polymer ?
#
loop_
_entity_poly.entity_id
_entity_poly.type
_entity_poly.pdbx_seq_one_letter_code
_entity_poly.pdbx_strand_id
1 'polypeptide(L)' 'MEKIGPDIYERYIKALTDISGAITSERYLEDILKLIVMVTAKVTGVEICSLWL' A
#
# COMPACT_ATOMS: atom_id res chain seq x y z
N MET A 1 -16.66 -11.52 -11.60
CA MET A 1 -15.71 -11.39 -10.49
C MET A 1 -14.56 -12.35 -10.78
N GLU A 2 -13.41 -11.82 -11.21
CA GLU A 2 -12.19 -12.64 -11.33
C GLU A 2 -11.95 -13.35 -10.00
N LYS A 3 -11.67 -14.66 -10.05
CA LYS A 3 -11.35 -15.42 -8.84
C LYS A 3 -10.04 -14.88 -8.29
N ILE A 4 -10.14 -14.08 -7.23
CA ILE A 4 -8.99 -13.59 -6.47
C ILE A 4 -8.31 -14.81 -5.86
N GLY A 5 -7.16 -15.19 -6.42
CA GLY A 5 -6.35 -16.29 -5.92
C GLY A 5 -5.86 -16.00 -4.50
N PRO A 6 -5.54 -17.05 -3.70
CA PRO A 6 -5.00 -16.88 -2.35
C PRO A 6 -3.74 -16.00 -2.31
N ASP A 7 -2.97 -15.95 -3.40
CA ASP A 7 -1.76 -15.13 -3.54
C ASP A 7 -2.02 -13.61 -3.55
N ILE A 8 -3.19 -13.18 -4.02
CA ILE A 8 -3.55 -11.75 -4.03
C ILE A 8 -3.85 -11.27 -2.60
N TYR A 9 -4.53 -12.10 -1.80
CA TYR A 9 -4.81 -11.76 -0.40
C TYR A 9 -3.53 -11.68 0.43
N GLU A 10 -2.56 -12.58 0.22
CA GLU A 10 -1.25 -12.49 0.89
C GLU A 10 -0.52 -11.19 0.54
N ARG A 11 -0.56 -10.77 -0.73
CA ARG A 11 0.03 -9.49 -1.16
C ARG A 11 -0.67 -8.31 -0.52
N TYR A 12 -1.99 -8.33 -0.42
CA TYR A 12 -2.78 -7.26 0.20
C TYR A 12 -2.52 -7.18 1.71
N ILE A 13 -2.48 -8.32 2.41
CA ILE A 13 -2.18 -8.38 3.84
C ILE A 13 -0.77 -7.86 4.13
N LYS A 14 0.21 -8.25 3.29
CA LYS A 14 1.58 -7.73 3.40
C LYS A 14 1.64 -6.23 3.18
N ALA A 15 0.97 -5.73 2.14
CA ALA A 15 0.89 -4.31 1.84
C ALA A 15 0.30 -3.49 2.99
N LEU A 16 -0.80 -3.97 3.58
CA LEU A 16 -1.42 -3.34 4.74
C LEU A 16 -0.51 -3.36 5.97
N THR A 17 0.26 -4.42 6.16
CA THR A 17 1.25 -4.52 7.24
C THR A 17 2.38 -3.50 7.08
N ASP A 18 2.92 -3.38 5.86
CA ASP A 18 3.97 -2.40 5.53
C ASP A 18 3.47 -0.95 5.73
N ILE A 19 2.23 -0.68 5.30
CA ILE A 19 1.57 0.62 5.51
C ILE A 19 1.36 0.90 7.00
N SER A 20 0.83 -0.07 7.75
CA SER A 20 0.59 0.07 9.19
C SER A 20 1.89 0.38 9.93
N GLY A 21 2.97 -0.33 9.61
CA GLY A 21 4.29 -0.09 10.21
C GLY A 21 4.83 1.31 9.92
N ALA A 22 4.61 1.82 8.71
CA ALA A 22 5.01 3.18 8.35
C ALA A 22 4.19 4.25 9.08
N ILE A 23 2.87 4.07 9.21
CA ILE A 23 1.99 5.00 9.94
C ILE A 23 2.35 5.08 11.41
N THR A 24 2.71 3.96 12.03
CA THR A 24 3.13 3.91 13.44
C THR A 24 4.57 4.33 13.67
N SER A 25 5.33 4.63 12.62
CA SER A 25 6.72 5.05 12.73
C SER A 25 6.84 6.56 12.90
N GLU A 26 7.93 7.04 13.49
CA GLU A 26 8.24 8.46 13.68
C GLU A 26 8.71 9.16 12.38
N ARG A 27 8.30 8.67 11.21
CA ARG A 27 8.65 9.26 9.90
C ARG A 27 7.88 10.55 9.66
N TYR A 28 8.44 11.41 8.81
CA TYR A 28 7.72 12.59 8.34
C TYR A 28 6.46 12.20 7.56
N LEU A 29 5.41 13.01 7.65
CA LEU A 29 4.14 12.78 6.96
C LEU A 29 4.33 12.55 5.45
N GLU A 30 5.23 13.31 4.82
CA GLU A 30 5.56 13.15 3.41
C GLU A 30 6.11 11.75 3.08
N ASP A 31 6.96 11.19 3.94
CA ASP A 31 7.54 9.86 3.76
C ASP A 31 6.49 8.76 3.94
N ILE A 32 5.56 8.96 4.89
CA ILE A 32 4.42 8.06 5.10
C ILE A 32 3.54 8.07 3.84
N LEU A 33 3.17 9.25 3.34
CA LEU A 33 2.33 9.38 2.14
C LEU A 33 2.99 8.77 0.90
N LYS A 34 4.29 9.02 0.68
CA LYS A 34 5.04 8.41 -0.43
C LYS A 34 5.04 6.88 -0.34
N LEU A 35 5.22 6.34 0.86
CA LEU A 35 5.22 4.89 1.07
C LEU A 35 3.84 4.29 0.81
N ILE A 36 2.76 4.90 1.31
CA ILE A 36 1.39 4.44 1.06
C ILE A 36 1.10 4.43 -0.44
N VAL A 37 1.41 5.52 -1.16
CA VAL A 37 1.20 5.63 -2.61
C VAL A 37 1.99 4.56 -3.36
N MET A 38 3.27 4.36 -3.02
CA MET A 38 4.14 3.38 -3.67
C MET A 38 3.65 1.94 -3.44
N VAL A 39 3.35 1.58 -2.20
CA VAL A 39 2.88 0.23 -1.83
C VAL A 39 1.53 -0.05 -2.50
N THR A 40 0.61 0.91 -2.48
CA THR A 40 -0.70 0.77 -3.11
C THR A 40 -0.56 0.60 -4.63
N ALA A 41 0.20 1.47 -5.31
CA ALA A 41 0.41 1.38 -6.75
C ALA A 41 1.00 0.03 -7.19
N LYS A 42 2.01 -0.45 -6.44
CA LYS A 42 2.66 -1.74 -6.70
C LYS A 42 1.71 -2.93 -6.57
N VAL A 43 0.77 -2.87 -5.62
CA VAL A 43 -0.11 -3.97 -5.25
C VAL A 43 -1.36 -4.01 -6.12
N THR A 44 -1.88 -2.84 -6.53
CA THR A 44 -3.02 -2.71 -7.44
C THR A 44 -2.61 -2.77 -8.91
N GLY A 45 -1.32 -2.63 -9.22
CA GLY A 45 -0.81 -2.68 -10.59
C GLY A 45 -1.15 -1.43 -11.41
N VAL A 46 -1.46 -0.31 -10.77
CA VAL A 46 -1.74 0.96 -11.44
C VAL A 46 -0.46 1.75 -11.68
N GLU A 47 -0.39 2.49 -12.79
CA GLU A 47 0.78 3.31 -13.13
C GLU A 47 0.93 4.55 -12.24
N ILE A 48 -0.20 5.13 -11.80
CA ILE A 48 -0.23 6.34 -10.98
C ILE A 48 -1.27 6.14 -9.86
N CYS A 49 -0.87 6.48 -8.63
CA CYS A 49 -1.76 6.55 -7.47
C CYS A 49 -1.60 7.92 -6.82
N SER A 50 -2.72 8.59 -6.53
CA SER A 50 -2.75 9.87 -5.81
C SER A 50 -3.51 9.71 -4.51
N LEU A 51 -2.93 10.21 -3.41
CA LEU A 51 -3.61 10.34 -2.12
C LEU A 51 -3.98 11.81 -1.90
N TRP A 52 -5.20 12.05 -1.44
CA TRP A 52 -5.71 13.38 -1.10
C TRP A 52 -5.92 13.42 0.41
N LEU A 53 -5.42 14.46 1.06
CA LEU A 53 -5.54 14.72 2.49
C LEU A 53 -6.31 16.01 2.73
#